data_AF-K1SQ68-F1
#
_entry.id   AF-K1SQ68-F1
#
_cell.length_a   1.000
_cell.length_b   1.000
_cell.length_c   1.000
_cell.angle_alpha   90.00
_cell.angle_beta   90.00
_cell.angle_gamma   90.00
#
_symmetry.space_group_name_H-M   'P 1'
#
loop_
_entity.id
_entity.type
_entity.pdbx_description
1 polymer ?
#
loop_
_entity_poly.entity_id
_entity_poly.type
_entity_poly.pdbx_seq_one_letter_code
_entity_poly.pdbx_strand_id
1 'polypeptide(L)'
;MQEPVSPIQITLPVRQLVEFLRRAGSIDNRFTGFDRANEGARIHRKLQRAAVKEHADYAAEVFLRGIFAYEEIEFTLEGRADGIFTAADGVTVV
;
A
#
# COMPACT_ATOMS: atom_id res chain seq x y z
N MET A 1 10.43 28.43 29.30
CA MET A 1 9.95 28.06 27.96
C MET A 1 10.28 26.60 27.78
N GLN A 2 9.27 25.74 27.61
CA GLN A 2 9.49 24.31 27.36
C GLN A 2 9.85 24.18 25.89
N GLU A 3 10.99 23.57 25.57
CA GLU A 3 11.37 23.33 24.17
C GLU A 3 10.30 22.44 23.51
N PRO A 4 9.94 22.71 22.24
CA PRO A 4 9.02 21.84 21.52
C PRO A 4 9.67 20.46 21.41
N VAL A 5 9.04 19.45 22.02
CA VAL A 5 9.47 18.07 21.90
C VAL A 5 9.23 17.65 20.45
N SER A 6 10.30 17.31 19.73
CA SER A 6 10.17 16.78 18.38
C SER A 6 9.38 15.46 18.43
N PRO A 7 8.37 15.28 17.55
CA PRO A 7 7.58 14.06 17.54
C PRO A 7 8.46 12.85 17.21
N ILE A 8 8.12 11.71 17.81
CA ILE A 8 8.71 10.42 17.47
C ILE A 8 8.27 10.07 16.05
N GLN A 9 9.23 9.77 15.18
CA GLN A 9 9.00 9.49 13.76
C GLN A 9 9.00 7.98 13.52
N ILE A 10 7.91 7.43 12.97
CA ILE A 10 7.77 6.00 12.67
C ILE A 10 7.35 5.81 11.21
N THR A 11 8.17 5.10 10.43
CA THR A 11 7.74 4.57 9.13
C THR A 11 7.04 3.24 9.33
N LEU A 12 5.82 3.14 8.82
CA LEU A 12 4.95 1.99 8.95
C LEU A 12 4.50 1.53 7.56
N PRO A 13 5.13 0.49 6.98
CA PRO A 13 4.65 -0.10 5.74
C PRO A 13 3.24 -0.70 5.92
N VAL A 14 2.33 -0.45 4.98
CA VAL A 14 0.94 -0.95 5.01
C VAL A 14 0.90 -2.47 5.20
N ARG A 15 1.81 -3.21 4.54
CA ARG A 15 1.91 -4.67 4.73
C ARG A 15 2.19 -5.03 6.18
N GLN A 16 3.15 -4.36 6.83
CA GLN A 16 3.51 -4.63 8.22
C GLN A 16 2.36 -4.29 9.16
N LEU A 17 1.66 -3.19 8.92
CA LEU A 17 0.45 -2.83 9.66
C LEU A 17 -0.62 -3.93 9.54
N VAL A 18 -0.92 -4.37 8.32
CA VAL A 18 -1.90 -5.44 8.09
C VAL A 18 -1.45 -6.74 8.76
N GLU A 19 -0.18 -7.14 8.61
CA GLU A 19 0.36 -8.34 9.26
C GLU A 19 0.28 -8.30 10.79
N PHE A 20 0.50 -7.11 11.38
CA PHE A 20 0.33 -6.89 12.81
C PHE A 20 -1.13 -7.05 13.24
N LEU A 21 -2.06 -6.42 12.52
CA LEU A 21 -3.50 -6.52 12.78
C LEU A 21 -4.04 -7.94 12.54
N ARG A 22 -3.45 -8.68 11.59
CA ARG A 22 -3.77 -10.07 11.21
C ARG A 22 -3.52 -11.10 12.31
N ARG A 23 -3.11 -10.71 13.52
CA ARG A 23 -3.18 -11.57 14.72
C ARG A 23 -4.63 -11.94 15.10
N ALA A 24 -5.63 -11.34 14.47
CA ALA A 24 -7.02 -11.80 14.47
C ALA A 24 -7.63 -11.74 13.04
N GLY A 25 -8.36 -12.79 12.60
CA GLY A 25 -9.04 -12.85 11.29
C GLY A 25 -8.93 -14.20 10.56
N SER A 26 -9.57 -14.32 9.38
CA SER A 26 -9.71 -15.58 8.60
C SER A 26 -8.62 -15.82 7.55
N ILE A 27 -7.57 -14.99 7.50
CA ILE A 27 -6.50 -15.14 6.51
C ILE A 27 -5.54 -16.23 6.96
N ASP A 28 -5.78 -17.45 6.48
CA ASP A 28 -5.08 -18.68 6.81
C ASP A 28 -3.64 -18.72 6.28
N ASN A 29 -2.66 -18.74 7.18
CA ASN A 29 -1.24 -18.84 6.84
C ASN A 29 -0.77 -20.26 6.48
N ARG A 30 -1.63 -21.28 6.53
CA ARG A 30 -1.27 -22.68 6.19
C ARG A 30 -1.12 -22.92 4.68
N PHE A 31 -1.48 -21.94 3.84
CA PHE A 31 -1.50 -22.06 2.38
C PHE A 31 -0.39 -21.25 1.67
N THR A 32 0.72 -20.95 2.35
CA THR A 32 1.84 -20.18 1.81
C THR A 32 2.85 -21.07 1.07
N GLY A 33 2.72 -21.20 -0.24
CA GLY A 33 3.73 -21.81 -1.11
C GLY A 33 4.39 -20.78 -2.02
N PHE A 34 5.69 -20.91 -2.28
CA PHE A 34 6.45 -20.05 -3.20
C PHE A 34 5.77 -19.94 -4.57
N ASP A 35 5.18 -21.04 -5.05
CA ASP A 35 4.46 -21.10 -6.32
C ASP A 35 3.26 -20.14 -6.37
N ARG A 36 2.55 -19.93 -5.25
CA ARG A 36 1.42 -19.00 -5.20
C ARG A 36 1.86 -17.54 -5.22
N ALA A 37 2.94 -17.20 -4.53
CA ALA A 37 3.48 -15.84 -4.56
C ALA A 37 3.98 -15.48 -5.98
N ASN A 38 4.67 -16.42 -6.62
CA ASN A 38 5.14 -16.26 -7.99
C ASN A 38 3.98 -16.16 -8.99
N GLU A 39 2.96 -17.00 -8.85
CA GLU A 39 1.78 -16.98 -9.69
C GLU A 39 0.97 -15.68 -9.49
N GLY A 40 0.80 -15.23 -8.25
CA GLY A 40 0.18 -13.94 -7.94
C GLY A 40 0.92 -12.80 -8.63
N ALA A 41 2.25 -12.72 -8.48
CA ALA A 41 3.06 -11.70 -9.15
C ALA A 41 2.96 -11.78 -10.69
N ARG A 42 2.83 -12.98 -11.25
CA ARG A 42 2.63 -13.18 -12.70
C ARG A 42 1.27 -12.64 -13.16
N ILE A 43 0.21 -12.90 -12.40
CA ILE A 43 -1.14 -12.41 -12.68
C ILE A 43 -1.20 -10.88 -12.58
N HIS A 44 -0.65 -10.28 -11.52
CA HIS A 44 -0.61 -8.81 -11.36
C HIS A 44 0.06 -8.14 -12.57
N ARG A 45 1.24 -8.62 -12.97
CA ARG A 45 1.95 -8.11 -14.16
C ARG A 45 1.13 -8.24 -15.44
N LYS A 46 0.37 -9.33 -15.61
CA LYS A 46 -0.47 -9.53 -16.80
C LYS A 46 -1.61 -8.52 -16.83
N LEU A 47 -2.30 -8.31 -15.70
CA LEU A 47 -3.42 -7.37 -15.59
C LEU A 47 -2.94 -5.92 -15.78
N GLN A 48 -1.86 -5.52 -15.12
CA GLN A 48 -1.28 -4.18 -15.26
C GLN A 48 -0.89 -3.87 -16.71
N ARG A 49 -0.26 -4.82 -17.43
CA ARG A 49 0.10 -4.64 -18.84
C ARG A 49 -1.10 -4.50 -19.76
N ALA A 50 -2.24 -5.13 -19.43
CA ALA A 50 -3.47 -4.96 -20.18
C ALA A 50 -4.06 -3.57 -19.90
N ALA A 51 -4.16 -3.20 -18.62
CA ALA A 51 -4.72 -1.91 -18.20
C ALA A 51 -3.94 -0.72 -18.78
N VAL A 52 -2.60 -0.74 -18.75
CA VAL A 52 -1.76 0.33 -19.35
C VAL A 52 -2.00 0.48 -20.87
N LYS A 53 -2.39 -0.59 -21.58
CA LYS A 53 -2.66 -0.51 -23.02
C LYS A 53 -4.05 0.03 -23.33
N GLU A 54 -5.02 -0.24 -22.45
CA GLU A 54 -6.43 0.09 -22.66
C GLU A 54 -6.81 1.45 -22.08
N HIS A 55 -6.08 1.90 -21.04
CA HIS A 55 -6.41 3.08 -20.24
C HIS A 55 -5.19 4.01 -20.15
N ALA A 56 -5.29 5.18 -20.78
CA ALA A 56 -4.24 6.20 -20.73
C ALA A 56 -4.12 6.86 -19.34
N ASP A 57 -5.17 6.79 -18.54
CA ASP A 57 -5.29 7.31 -17.18
C ASP A 57 -4.89 6.30 -16.09
N TYR A 58 -4.43 5.11 -16.48
CA TYR A 58 -4.00 4.07 -15.56
C TYR A 58 -2.50 4.11 -15.28
N ALA A 59 -2.13 4.03 -14.00
CA ALA A 59 -0.74 3.88 -13.55
C ALA A 59 -0.58 2.62 -12.70
N ALA A 60 0.36 1.74 -13.07
CA ALA A 60 0.68 0.53 -12.33
C ALA A 60 1.72 0.80 -11.22
N GLU A 61 1.69 -0.02 -10.16
CA GLU A 61 2.74 -0.08 -9.14
C GLU A 61 3.05 1.29 -8.49
N VAL A 62 2.00 2.03 -8.14
CA VAL A 62 2.13 3.42 -7.65
C VAL A 62 2.48 3.45 -6.17
N PHE A 63 3.57 4.14 -5.84
CA PHE A 63 3.95 4.41 -4.45
C PHE A 63 3.02 5.44 -3.82
N LEU A 64 2.47 5.13 -2.65
CA LEU A 64 1.57 5.98 -1.89
C LEU A 64 2.15 6.20 -0.50
N ARG A 65 2.04 7.44 -0.01
CA ARG A 65 2.47 7.86 1.32
C ARG A 65 1.41 8.75 1.95
N GLY A 66 1.08 8.46 3.20
CA GLY A 66 0.29 9.33 4.06
C GLY A 66 1.02 9.57 5.38
N ILE A 67 0.93 10.80 5.90
CA ILE A 67 1.49 11.17 7.20
C ILE A 67 0.33 11.40 8.16
N PHE A 68 0.37 10.76 9.32
CA PHE A 68 -0.67 10.80 10.34
C PHE A 68 -0.04 11.05 11.70
N ALA A 69 -0.47 12.11 12.39
CA ALA A 69 -0.04 12.39 13.75
C ALA A 69 -1.04 11.79 14.75
N TYR A 70 -0.53 11.12 15.77
CA TYR A 70 -1.30 10.66 16.92
C TYR A 70 -0.45 10.83 18.19
N GLU A 71 -0.93 11.65 19.12
CA GLU A 71 -0.19 12.04 20.33
C GLU A 71 1.21 12.60 19.98
N GLU A 72 2.28 12.04 20.55
CA GLU A 72 3.67 12.46 20.31
C GLU A 72 4.32 11.72 19.13
N ILE A 73 3.56 10.95 18.36
CA ILE A 73 4.06 10.11 17.27
C ILE A 73 3.54 10.60 15.92
N GLU A 74 4.44 10.74 14.96
CA GLU A 74 4.13 10.92 13.55
C GLU A 74 4.40 9.62 12.79
N PHE A 75 3.33 9.07 12.21
CA PHE A 75 3.40 7.88 11.37
C PHE A 75 3.50 8.27 9.90
N THR A 76 4.55 7.80 9.24
CA THR A 76 4.59 7.71 7.78
C THR A 76 4.05 6.34 7.37
N LEU A 77 2.79 6.30 6.96
CA LEU A 77 2.17 5.10 6.39
C LEU A 77 2.48 5.05 4.89
N GLU A 78 3.13 3.98 4.44
CA GLU A 78 3.56 3.86 3.05
C GLU A 78 3.30 2.48 2.45
N GLY A 79 3.08 2.45 1.14
CA GLY A 79 2.79 1.22 0.43
C GLY A 79 2.81 1.43 -1.08
N ARG A 80 2.52 0.34 -1.80
CA ARG A 80 2.40 0.36 -3.24
C ARG A 80 1.03 -0.17 -3.64
N ALA A 81 0.28 0.63 -4.37
CA ALA A 81 -0.94 0.20 -5.03
C ALA A 81 -0.58 -0.57 -6.30
N ASP A 82 -1.31 -1.64 -6.60
CA ASP A 82 -1.10 -2.42 -7.82
C ASP A 82 -1.41 -1.60 -9.08
N GLY A 83 -2.42 -0.74 -9.00
CA GLY A 83 -2.87 0.15 -10.06
C GLY A 83 -3.69 1.30 -9.49
N ILE A 84 -3.69 2.44 -10.17
CA ILE A 84 -4.63 3.55 -9.93
C ILE A 84 -5.14 4.09 -11.27
N PHE A 85 -6.35 4.62 -11.26
CA PHE A 85 -6.93 5.41 -12.34
C PHE A 85 -7.06 6.86 -11.88
N THR A 86 -6.69 7.81 -12.73
CA THR A 86 -6.85 9.24 -12.45
C THR A 86 -7.93 9.83 -13.34
N ALA A 87 -9.09 10.14 -12.76
CA ALA A 87 -10.19 10.78 -13.48
C ALA A 87 -9.81 12.21 -13.91
N ALA A 88 -10.57 12.77 -14.86
CA ALA A 88 -10.30 14.09 -15.43
C ALA A 88 -10.41 15.24 -14.41
N ASP A 89 -11.11 15.04 -13.31
CA ASP A 89 -11.21 15.96 -12.17
C ASP A 89 -10.08 15.80 -11.14
N GLY A 90 -9.13 14.90 -11.41
CA GLY A 90 -7.99 14.59 -10.54
C GLY A 90 -8.29 13.58 -9.44
N VAL A 91 -9.51 13.01 -9.39
CA VAL A 91 -9.84 11.96 -8.41
C VAL A 91 -9.11 10.67 -8.79
N THR A 92 -8.33 10.15 -7.84
CA THR A 92 -7.62 8.88 -7.99
C THR A 92 -8.43 7.74 -7.37
N VAL A 93 -8.67 6.69 -8.14
CA VAL A 93 -9.30 5.45 -7.68
C VAL A 93 -8.29 4.29 -7.80
N VAL A 94 -8.24 3.43 -6.80
CA VAL A 94 -7.38 2.23 -6.75
C VAL A 94 -8.16 1.02 -7.23
#